data_AF-A0A8T1SEV6-F1
#
_entry.id   AF-A0A8T1SEV6-F1
#
_cell.length_a   1.000
_cell.length_b   1.000
_cell.length_c   1.000
_cell.angle_alpha   90.00
_cell.angle_beta   90.00
_cell.angle_gamma   90.00
#
_symmetry.space_group_name_H-M   'P 1'
#
loop_
_entity.id
_entity.type
_entity.pdbx_description
1 polymer ?
#
loop_
_entity_poly.entity_id
_entity_poly.type
_entity_poly.pdbx_seq_one_letter_code
_entity_poly.pdbx_strand_id
1 'polypeptide(L)'
;EVEPLLYRKSGTPFWCLLDVVPIKNEKGEVALFLVSHKDITDSKSRPGAESWKEGGKRRFSRASARGFNANRRRSRAVLYHLSGHLQKQGRSKHKLNKGVFGDKPSLPEYKVAAIRKSPF
;
A
#
# COMPACT_ATOMS: atom_id res chain seq x y z
N GLU A 1 -1.67 7.91 10.04
CA GLU A 1 -0.39 8.05 9.29
C GLU A 1 0.19 9.40 9.68
N VAL A 2 1.51 9.50 9.83
CA VAL A 2 2.15 10.76 10.23
C VAL A 2 3.25 11.09 9.23
N GLU A 3 3.29 12.33 8.79
CA GLU A 3 4.35 12.89 7.95
C GLU A 3 5.10 14.00 8.71
N PRO A 4 5.84 13.70 9.77
CA PRO A 4 6.58 14.73 10.49
C PRO A 4 7.72 15.29 9.64
N LEU A 5 8.03 16.56 9.87
CA LEU A 5 9.31 17.15 9.47
C LEU A 5 10.34 16.78 10.55
N LEU A 6 11.33 15.97 10.19
CA LEU A 6 12.39 15.52 11.09
C LEU A 6 13.73 16.11 10.68
N TYR A 7 14.68 16.14 11.61
CA TYR A 7 16.03 16.66 11.38
C TYR A 7 17.05 15.52 11.45
N ARG A 8 17.96 15.49 10.47
CA ARG A 8 19.14 14.60 10.53
C ARG A 8 20.15 15.15 11.53
N LYS A 9 21.11 14.33 11.97
CA LYS A 9 22.24 14.79 12.81
C LYS A 9 23.00 15.97 12.19
N SER A 10 23.01 16.07 10.85
CA SER A 10 23.58 17.20 10.11
C SER A 10 22.79 18.51 10.21
N GLY A 11 21.63 18.53 10.87
CA GLY A 11 20.72 19.68 10.92
C GLY A 11 19.81 19.83 9.68
N THR A 12 19.93 18.94 8.69
CA THR A 12 19.11 19.01 7.46
C THR A 12 17.68 18.52 7.73
N PRO A 13 16.63 19.33 7.47
CA PRO A 13 15.26 18.90 7.60
C PRO A 13 14.86 17.97 6.45
N PHE A 14 14.05 16.95 6.75
CA PHE A 14 13.45 16.07 5.76
C PHE A 14 12.04 15.64 6.18
N TRP A 15 11.15 15.52 5.20
CA TRP A 15 9.82 14.97 5.43
C TRP A 15 9.91 13.47 5.54
N CYS A 16 9.50 12.94 6.69
CA CYS A 16 9.54 11.52 6.97
C CYS A 16 8.13 10.95 6.92
N LEU A 17 7.87 10.03 6.00
CA LEU A 17 6.67 9.22 6.05
C LEU A 17 6.87 8.09 7.06
N LEU A 18 6.20 8.19 8.20
CA LEU A 18 6.36 7.26 9.31
C LEU A 18 5.16 6.31 9.41
N ASP A 19 5.42 5.02 9.46
CA ASP A 19 4.45 3.99 9.80
C ASP A 19 4.91 3.21 11.03
N VAL A 20 4.00 3.04 11.98
CA VAL A 20 4.25 2.34 13.26
C VAL A 20 3.19 1.25 13.38
N VAL A 21 3.65 0.00 13.48
CA VAL A 21 2.79 -1.17 13.60
C VAL A 21 3.16 -1.92 14.89
N PRO A 22 2.23 -2.08 15.85
CA PRO A 22 2.48 -2.89 17.03
C PRO A 22 2.51 -4.38 16.66
N ILE A 23 3.46 -5.11 17.23
CA ILE A 23 3.58 -6.56 17.13
C ILE A 23 3.24 -7.14 18.50
N LYS A 24 2.23 -8.00 18.51
CA LYS A 24 1.72 -8.62 19.74
C LYS A 24 2.31 -10.02 19.92
N ASN A 25 2.53 -10.41 21.17
CA ASN A 25 2.85 -11.79 21.54
C ASN A 25 1.58 -12.68 21.48
N GLU A 26 1.72 -13.96 21.79
CA GLU A 26 0.60 -14.93 21.80
C GLU A 26 -0.51 -14.58 22.80
N LYS A 27 -0.19 -13.82 23.86
CA LYS A 27 -1.15 -13.33 24.86
C LYS A 27 -1.90 -12.07 24.42
N GLY A 28 -1.57 -11.51 23.25
CA GLY A 28 -2.18 -10.29 22.72
C GLY A 28 -1.59 -8.98 23.27
N GLU A 29 -0.51 -9.07 24.06
CA GLU A 29 0.22 -7.92 24.60
C GLU A 29 1.23 -7.42 23.58
N VAL A 30 1.45 -6.09 23.51
CA VAL A 30 2.42 -5.52 22.59
C VAL A 30 3.83 -5.82 23.09
N ALA A 31 4.58 -6.60 22.31
CA ALA A 31 5.96 -6.97 22.62
C ALA A 31 6.97 -6.09 21.87
N LEU A 32 6.64 -5.67 20.64
CA LEU A 32 7.52 -4.91 19.77
C LEU A 32 6.75 -3.89 18.93
N PHE A 33 7.48 -2.92 18.36
CA PHE A 33 6.97 -2.01 17.35
C PHE A 33 7.82 -2.11 16.09
N LEU A 34 7.16 -2.36 14.95
CA LEU A 34 7.76 -2.21 13.63
C LEU A 34 7.58 -0.76 13.19
N VAL A 35 8.69 -0.05 13.03
CA VAL A 35 8.71 1.32 12.55
C VAL A 35 9.32 1.34 11.14
N SER A 36 8.51 1.69 10.16
CA SER A 36 8.95 1.93 8.79
C SER A 36 9.02 3.42 8.53
N HIS A 37 10.15 3.91 8.04
CA HIS A 37 10.33 5.31 7.68
C HIS A 37 10.77 5.45 6.22
N LYS A 38 10.31 6.49 5.54
CA LYS A 38 10.77 6.85 4.20
C LYS A 38 10.89 8.35 4.06
N ASP A 39 12.02 8.81 3.54
CA ASP A 39 12.19 10.21 3.15
C ASP A 39 11.30 10.51 1.92
N ILE A 40 10.39 11.46 2.07
CA ILE A 40 9.46 11.91 1.03
C ILE A 40 9.71 13.36 0.61
N THR A 41 10.83 13.96 1.04
CA THR A 41 11.16 15.37 0.78
C THR A 41 11.14 15.70 -0.71
N ASP A 42 11.72 14.84 -1.55
CA ASP A 42 11.74 15.01 -3.01
C ASP A 42 10.34 14.93 -3.65
N SER A 43 9.43 14.15 -3.07
CA SER A 43 8.06 14.06 -3.56
C SER A 43 7.19 15.24 -3.12
N LYS A 44 7.56 15.90 -2.01
CA LYS A 44 6.83 17.04 -1.41
C LYS A 44 7.39 18.40 -1.87
N SER A 45 8.63 18.44 -2.36
CA SER A 45 9.32 19.64 -2.86
C SER A 45 8.80 20.17 -4.20
N ARG A 46 7.72 19.60 -4.76
CA ARG A 46 7.01 20.18 -5.89
C ARG A 46 5.80 20.98 -5.41
N PRO A 47 5.94 22.30 -5.17
CA PRO A 47 4.79 23.16 -5.03
C PRO A 47 4.03 23.17 -6.36
N GLY A 48 2.77 22.75 -6.31
CA GLY A 48 1.80 23.16 -7.32
C GLY A 48 1.30 24.54 -6.97
N ALA A 49 2.04 25.58 -7.37
CA ALA A 49 1.51 26.91 -7.66
C ALA A 49 2.59 27.67 -8.47
N GLU A 50 2.26 28.01 -9.71
CA GLU A 50 2.96 29.01 -10.56
C GLU A 50 4.43 28.75 -10.98
N SER A 51 4.68 27.85 -11.95
CA SER A 51 5.72 28.13 -12.97
C SER A 51 5.57 27.20 -14.18
N TRP A 52 4.89 27.71 -15.19
CA TRP A 52 5.05 27.24 -16.57
C TRP A 52 6.35 27.80 -17.11
N LYS A 53 7.30 26.93 -17.48
CA LYS A 53 8.34 26.99 -18.56
C LYS A 53 9.39 25.95 -18.16
N GLU A 54 9.52 24.79 -18.78
CA GLU A 54 10.12 24.47 -20.10
C GLU A 54 11.14 23.34 -19.80
N GLY A 55 11.39 22.44 -20.76
CA GLY A 55 12.39 21.37 -20.60
C GLY A 55 11.85 20.01 -20.13
N GLY A 56 11.84 19.04 -21.05
CA GLY A 56 11.28 17.71 -20.87
C GLY A 56 11.98 16.85 -19.82
N LYS A 57 11.23 16.38 -18.81
CA LYS A 57 11.47 15.17 -17.98
C LYS A 57 10.34 14.92 -16.95
N ARG A 58 9.07 15.21 -17.29
CA ARG A 58 7.98 15.39 -16.28
C ARG A 58 6.87 14.33 -16.22
N ARG A 59 6.98 13.18 -16.89
CA ARG A 59 5.91 12.16 -16.91
C ARG A 59 6.03 11.02 -15.87
N PHE A 60 7.24 10.66 -15.43
CA PHE A 60 7.44 9.53 -14.50
C PHE A 60 7.10 9.82 -13.03
N SER A 61 7.30 11.05 -12.57
CA SER A 61 7.23 11.37 -11.12
C SER A 61 5.79 11.47 -10.57
N ARG A 62 4.82 12.01 -11.34
CA ARG A 62 3.42 12.13 -10.89
C ARG A 62 2.66 10.80 -10.82
N ALA A 63 2.95 9.88 -11.74
CA ALA A 63 2.39 8.52 -11.71
C ALA A 63 2.98 7.70 -10.55
N SER A 64 4.29 7.85 -10.30
CA SER A 64 5.00 7.18 -9.21
C SER A 64 4.49 7.60 -7.83
N ALA A 65 4.25 8.90 -7.58
CA ALA A 65 3.71 9.37 -6.31
C ALA A 65 2.27 8.87 -6.02
N ARG A 66 1.40 8.84 -7.05
CA ARG A 66 0.03 8.29 -6.92
C ARG A 66 0.04 6.76 -6.72
N GLY A 67 0.87 6.05 -7.47
CA GLY A 67 1.04 4.60 -7.36
C GLY A 67 1.66 4.18 -6.02
N PHE A 68 2.58 4.98 -5.47
CA PHE A 68 3.22 4.73 -4.19
C PHE A 68 2.22 4.76 -3.03
N ASN A 69 1.36 5.78 -2.97
CA ASN A 69 0.33 5.86 -1.94
C ASN A 69 -0.68 4.70 -2.03
N ALA A 70 -1.06 4.29 -3.24
CA ALA A 70 -1.93 3.12 -3.44
C ALA A 70 -1.25 1.81 -3.01
N ASN A 71 0.03 1.61 -3.38
CA ASN A 71 0.76 0.41 -3.00
C ASN A 71 0.99 0.33 -1.49
N ARG A 72 1.36 1.44 -0.86
CA ARG A 72 1.57 1.54 0.59
C ARG A 72 0.29 1.21 1.37
N ARG A 73 -0.85 1.78 0.98
CA ARG A 73 -2.15 1.46 1.61
C ARG A 73 -2.47 -0.03 1.55
N ARG A 74 -2.21 -0.67 0.40
CA ARG A 74 -2.37 -2.12 0.22
C ARG A 74 -1.42 -2.93 1.10
N SER A 75 -0.13 -2.62 1.11
CA SER A 75 0.86 -3.29 1.97
C SER A 75 0.52 -3.15 3.46
N ARG A 76 0.12 -1.95 3.89
CA ARG A 76 -0.29 -1.68 5.29
C ARG A 76 -1.54 -2.45 5.68
N ALA A 77 -2.52 -2.56 4.79
CA ALA A 77 -3.68 -3.41 5.01
C ALA A 77 -3.25 -4.86 5.23
N VAL A 78 -2.41 -5.42 4.36
CA VAL A 78 -1.89 -6.79 4.50
C VAL A 78 -1.17 -6.99 5.83
N LEU A 79 -0.31 -6.06 6.24
CA LEU A 79 0.40 -6.13 7.52
C LEU A 79 -0.56 -6.20 8.72
N TYR A 80 -1.67 -5.45 8.70
CA TYR A 80 -2.67 -5.56 9.77
C TYR A 80 -3.47 -6.86 9.77
N HIS A 81 -3.71 -7.43 8.60
CA HIS A 81 -4.35 -8.73 8.50
C HIS A 81 -3.41 -9.82 9.03
N LEU A 82 -2.12 -9.79 8.64
CA LEU A 82 -1.11 -10.73 9.10
C LEU A 82 -0.81 -10.60 10.59
N SER A 83 -0.81 -9.38 11.14
CA SER A 83 -0.57 -9.16 12.57
C SER A 83 -1.78 -9.53 13.45
N GLY A 84 -2.89 -9.98 12.86
CA GLY A 84 -4.13 -10.27 13.59
C GLY A 84 -4.76 -9.05 14.27
N HIS A 85 -4.27 -7.85 13.93
CA HIS A 85 -4.66 -6.58 14.56
C HIS A 85 -5.84 -5.92 13.84
N LEU A 86 -6.23 -6.38 12.65
CA LEU A 86 -7.50 -5.95 12.07
C LEU A 86 -8.59 -6.29 13.08
N GLN A 87 -9.13 -5.27 13.76
CA GLN A 87 -10.26 -5.41 14.67
C GLN A 87 -11.26 -6.30 13.94
N LYS A 88 -11.48 -7.50 14.47
CA LYS A 88 -12.72 -8.23 14.21
C LYS A 88 -13.80 -7.31 14.76
N GLN A 89 -14.24 -6.33 13.97
CA GLN A 89 -15.56 -5.76 14.18
C GLN A 89 -16.47 -6.98 14.30
N GLY A 90 -17.13 -7.09 15.44
CA GLY A 90 -18.06 -8.18 15.73
C GLY A 90 -18.92 -8.40 14.50
N ARG A 91 -19.17 -9.67 14.17
CA ARG A 91 -19.95 -10.06 12.99
C ARG A 91 -21.35 -9.42 13.03
N SER A 92 -21.48 -8.17 12.62
CA SER A 92 -22.68 -7.67 12.02
C SER A 92 -22.63 -8.17 10.59
N LYS A 93 -23.43 -9.21 10.31
CA LYS A 93 -23.65 -9.68 8.94
C LYS A 93 -24.32 -8.54 8.18
N HIS A 94 -23.55 -7.66 7.56
CA HIS A 94 -24.10 -6.85 6.48
C HIS A 94 -24.46 -7.78 5.34
N LYS A 95 -25.75 -8.14 5.27
CA LYS A 95 -26.38 -8.76 4.10
C LYS A 95 -26.15 -7.82 2.92
N LEU A 96 -25.16 -8.14 2.07
CA LEU A 96 -25.05 -7.53 0.76
C LEU A 96 -26.29 -7.92 -0.06
N ASN A 97 -26.97 -6.90 -0.62
CA ASN A 97 -28.10 -7.08 -1.51
C ASN A 97 -27.64 -7.81 -2.78
N LYS A 98 -28.37 -8.87 -3.13
CA LYS A 98 -28.07 -9.87 -4.17
C LYS A 98 -28.38 -9.35 -5.58
N GLY A 99 -28.08 -8.08 -5.86
CA GLY A 99 -28.54 -7.40 -7.07
C GLY A 99 -27.53 -6.49 -7.78
N VAL A 100 -26.28 -6.37 -7.31
CA VAL A 100 -25.30 -5.42 -7.90
C VAL A 100 -24.21 -6.10 -8.75
N PHE A 101 -24.01 -7.40 -8.59
CA PHE A 101 -23.17 -8.19 -9.51
C PHE A 101 -24.09 -8.99 -10.44
N GLY A 102 -24.46 -8.38 -11.57
CA GLY A 102 -24.88 -9.14 -12.74
C GLY A 102 -23.81 -10.17 -13.09
N ASP A 103 -24.26 -11.35 -13.50
CA ASP A 103 -23.52 -12.56 -13.89
C ASP A 103 -22.20 -12.86 -13.17
N LYS A 104 -22.16 -14.03 -12.51
CA LYS A 104 -20.98 -14.61 -11.85
C LYS A 104 -19.71 -14.30 -12.66
N PRO A 105 -18.68 -13.64 -12.11
CA PRO A 105 -17.44 -13.45 -12.84
C PRO A 105 -16.92 -14.85 -13.19
N SER A 106 -16.83 -15.15 -14.49
CA SER A 106 -16.33 -16.43 -14.98
C SER A 106 -14.94 -16.63 -14.40
N LEU A 107 -14.82 -17.59 -13.48
CA LEU A 107 -13.54 -18.03 -12.96
C LEU A 107 -12.66 -18.38 -14.17
N PRO A 108 -11.38 -17.95 -14.20
CA PRO A 108 -10.51 -18.26 -15.31
C PRO A 108 -10.44 -19.78 -15.47
N GLU A 109 -10.95 -20.27 -16.60
CA GLU A 109 -10.94 -21.69 -16.94
C GLU A 109 -9.50 -22.10 -17.23
N TYR A 110 -8.90 -22.85 -16.33
CA TYR A 110 -7.56 -23.40 -16.53
C TYR A 110 -7.63 -24.54 -17.55
N LYS A 111 -7.27 -24.26 -18.81
CA LYS A 111 -7.22 -25.28 -19.87
C LYS A 111 -5.93 -26.08 -19.76
N VAL A 112 -6.05 -27.33 -19.33
CA VAL A 112 -4.98 -28.32 -19.44
C VAL A 112 -4.98 -28.85 -20.88
N ALA A 113 -4.09 -28.32 -21.73
CA ALA A 113 -3.83 -28.96 -23.01
C ALA A 113 -3.06 -30.26 -22.74
N ALA A 114 -3.67 -31.41 -23.04
CA ALA A 114 -2.96 -32.68 -23.00
C ALA A 114 -1.81 -32.63 -24.02
N ILE A 115 -0.58 -32.69 -23.52
CA ILE A 115 0.61 -32.78 -24.38
C ILE A 115 0.52 -34.11 -25.12
N ARG A 116 0.28 -34.06 -26.44
CA ARG A 116 0.40 -35.24 -27.29
C ARG A 116 1.87 -35.66 -27.28
N LYS A 117 2.17 -36.81 -26.70
CA LYS A 117 3.53 -37.39 -26.75
C LYS A 117 3.88 -37.69 -28.22
N SER A 118 5.06 -37.27 -28.64
CA SER A 118 5.61 -37.55 -29.97
C SER A 118 5.88 -39.06 -30.12
N PRO A 119 5.63 -39.66 -31.30
CA PRO A 119 5.97 -41.04 -31.57
C PRO A 119 7.38 -41.16 -32.16
N PHE A 120 8.35 -40.49 -31.53
CA PHE A 120 9.77 -40.67 -31.82
C PHE A 120 10.44 -41.20 -30.56
#